data_AF-A0A841HA80-F1
#
_entry.id   AF-A0A841HA80-F1
#
_cell.length_a   1.000
_cell.length_b   1.000
_cell.length_c   1.000
_cell.angle_alpha   90.00
_cell.angle_beta   90.00
_cell.angle_gamma   90.00
#
_symmetry.space_group_name_H-M   'P 1'
#
loop_
_entity.id
_entity.type
_entity.pdbx_description
1 polymer ?
#
loop_
_entity_poly.entity_id
_entity_poly.type
_entity_poly.pdbx_seq_one_letter_code
_entity_poly.pdbx_strand_id
1 'polypeptide(L)'
;MVSDRGDDADGSGGRRSDPVTPGGGGPDHAREIGEQPDGVDSEWWYWVAAVPAYWVVGSAVGVAFAAVVGVLLVTGVVAGGPAVRVSAGFGVVSLALIVVAVLLAFVGIIVSLVFPVAVFRDAEAVAAVRGDWQPDPASYGLVGLVGVVVQPLQVALAVYYLYKRHESIGRP
;
A
#
# COMPACT_ATOMS: atom_id res chain seq x y z
N MET A 1 -22.61 42.75 66.33
CA MET A 1 -21.45 43.03 67.20
C MET A 1 -20.25 43.24 66.29
N VAL A 2 -19.69 44.44 66.34
CA VAL A 2 -18.47 44.90 65.65
C VAL A 2 -17.30 44.74 66.63
N SER A 3 -16.15 44.25 66.14
CA SER A 3 -14.75 44.55 66.51
C SER A 3 -13.87 43.49 65.82
N ASP A 4 -13.06 43.78 64.80
CA ASP A 4 -11.85 44.64 64.71
C ASP A 4 -10.57 43.98 65.26
N ARG A 5 -9.55 44.01 64.37
CA ARG A 5 -8.10 44.07 64.60
C ARG A 5 -7.26 42.78 64.58
N GLY A 6 -6.22 42.80 63.75
CA GLY A 6 -5.06 41.92 63.83
C GLY A 6 -4.25 41.85 62.53
N ASP A 7 -3.35 42.82 62.34
CA ASP A 7 -2.27 42.82 61.35
C ASP A 7 -1.33 41.62 61.55
N ASP A 8 -0.79 41.07 60.45
CA ASP A 8 0.55 40.48 60.42
C ASP A 8 1.14 40.59 59.01
N ALA A 9 2.26 41.31 58.94
CA ALA A 9 3.14 41.42 57.79
C ALA A 9 4.39 40.58 58.06
N ASP A 10 4.72 39.66 57.15
CA ASP A 10 6.06 39.10 56.92
C ASP A 10 6.01 38.48 55.51
N GLY A 11 6.91 38.69 54.56
CA GLY A 11 8.35 38.83 54.69
C GLY A 11 8.99 37.93 53.62
N SER A 12 9.42 38.56 52.53
CA SER A 12 10.54 38.14 51.67
C SER A 12 10.61 36.71 51.11
N GLY A 13 10.45 36.61 49.79
CA GLY A 13 10.90 35.46 49.00
C GLY A 13 11.12 35.85 47.55
N GLY A 14 12.19 36.60 47.28
CA GLY A 14 12.56 37.05 45.95
C GLY A 14 12.67 35.90 44.94
N ARG A 15 11.82 35.92 43.91
CA ARG A 15 12.06 35.15 42.69
C ARG A 15 12.58 36.09 41.61
N ARG A 16 13.75 35.70 41.13
CA ARG A 16 14.59 36.28 40.09
C ARG A 16 13.77 36.79 38.91
N SER A 17 14.03 38.03 38.55
CA SER A 17 13.76 38.59 37.23
C SER A 17 14.83 38.01 36.29
N ASP A 18 14.45 37.06 35.44
CA ASP A 18 15.31 36.64 34.35
C ASP A 18 15.37 37.76 33.29
N PRO A 19 16.54 38.01 32.67
CA PRO A 19 16.68 39.09 31.72
C PRO A 19 15.88 38.79 30.45
N VAL A 20 15.03 39.75 30.08
CA VAL A 20 14.47 39.89 28.75
C VAL A 20 15.63 40.07 27.78
N THR A 21 15.87 39.09 26.91
CA THR A 21 16.71 39.25 25.73
C THR A 21 15.84 39.84 24.60
N PRO A 22 16.10 41.07 24.14
CA PRO A 22 15.48 41.62 22.95
C PRO A 22 16.42 41.39 21.76
N GLY A 23 16.00 40.62 20.76
CA GLY A 23 16.71 40.56 19.49
C GLY A 23 16.71 39.19 18.82
N GLY A 24 15.84 39.03 17.83
CA GLY A 24 15.81 37.86 16.96
C GLY A 24 14.52 37.81 16.14
N GLY A 25 14.16 38.93 15.50
CA GLY A 25 13.06 38.97 14.55
C GLY A 25 13.32 37.98 13.42
N GLY A 26 12.32 37.15 13.13
CA GLY A 26 12.25 36.42 11.87
C GLY A 26 12.30 37.39 10.68
N PRO A 27 12.78 36.89 9.54
CA PRO A 27 11.80 36.46 8.55
C PRO A 27 12.16 35.11 7.89
N ASP A 28 11.17 34.49 7.25
CA ASP A 28 11.33 33.45 6.21
C ASP A 28 11.46 31.98 6.62
N HIS A 29 10.92 31.60 7.78
CA HIS A 29 10.22 30.32 7.88
C HIS A 29 8.72 30.56 8.09
N ALA A 30 8.18 31.48 7.30
CA ALA A 30 6.98 31.15 6.57
C ALA A 30 7.27 29.85 5.77
N ARG A 31 7.25 28.71 6.46
CA ARG A 31 6.68 27.53 5.85
C ARG A 31 5.25 27.96 5.56
N GLU A 32 5.04 28.50 4.35
CA GLU A 32 3.84 28.21 3.57
C GLU A 32 3.32 26.86 4.10
N ILE A 33 2.27 26.80 4.91
CA ILE A 33 0.91 27.23 4.57
C ILE A 33 0.61 27.00 3.07
N GLY A 34 1.19 25.94 2.51
CA GLY A 34 0.45 25.01 1.67
C GLY A 34 -0.35 24.10 2.61
N GLU A 35 -1.23 24.70 3.39
CA GLU A 35 -2.32 24.03 4.06
C GLU A 35 -3.31 23.65 2.95
N GLN A 36 -2.99 22.61 2.19
CA GLN A 36 -4.04 21.76 1.71
C GLN A 36 -4.32 20.78 2.86
N PRO A 37 -5.58 20.55 3.26
CA PRO A 37 -5.93 19.43 4.14
C PRO A 37 -5.71 18.14 3.32
N ASP A 38 -4.45 17.79 3.10
CA ASP A 38 -4.04 16.81 2.11
C ASP A 38 -4.35 15.40 2.60
N GLY A 39 -5.01 14.63 1.75
CA GLY A 39 -5.55 13.30 2.05
C GLY A 39 -4.56 12.32 2.69
N VAL A 40 -5.11 11.23 3.23
CA VAL A 40 -4.42 10.13 3.90
C VAL A 40 -3.01 9.86 3.33
N ASP A 41 -1.97 10.24 4.08
CA ASP A 41 -0.56 10.01 3.72
C ASP A 41 -0.17 8.57 4.10
N SER A 42 -0.60 7.63 3.28
CA SER A 42 -0.23 6.22 3.38
C SER A 42 0.30 5.79 2.03
N GLU A 43 1.50 5.20 2.00
CA GLU A 43 2.05 4.58 0.78
C GLU A 43 1.62 3.10 0.66
N TRP A 44 0.94 2.56 1.67
CA TRP A 44 0.55 1.14 1.71
C TRP A 44 -0.47 0.77 0.64
N TRP A 45 -1.27 1.72 0.14
CA TRP A 45 -2.20 1.47 -0.96
C TRP A 45 -1.50 0.97 -2.24
N TYR A 46 -0.22 1.30 -2.48
CA TYR A 46 0.53 0.77 -3.62
C TYR A 46 0.65 -0.76 -3.56
N TRP A 47 0.85 -1.32 -2.36
CA TRP A 47 0.88 -2.77 -2.16
C TRP A 47 -0.51 -3.40 -2.30
N VAL A 48 -1.57 -2.68 -1.95
CA VAL A 48 -2.96 -3.09 -2.22
C VAL A 48 -3.21 -3.11 -3.73
N ALA A 49 -2.79 -2.08 -4.46
CA ALA A 49 -2.90 -1.99 -5.93
C ALA A 49 -2.01 -2.98 -6.68
N ALA A 50 -0.91 -3.43 -6.07
CA ALA A 50 -0.05 -4.45 -6.66
C ALA A 50 -0.76 -5.79 -6.87
N VAL A 51 -1.77 -6.14 -6.06
CA VAL A 51 -2.54 -7.39 -6.20
C VAL A 51 -3.29 -7.45 -7.54
N PRO A 52 -4.24 -6.55 -7.86
CA PRO A 52 -4.93 -6.60 -9.14
C PRO A 52 -3.99 -6.37 -10.32
N ALA A 53 -2.97 -5.50 -10.17
CA ALA A 53 -1.96 -5.29 -11.22
C ALA A 53 -1.18 -6.58 -11.53
N TYR A 54 -0.75 -7.31 -10.50
CA TYR A 54 -0.09 -8.61 -10.66
C TYR A 54 -0.99 -9.62 -11.38
N TRP A 55 -2.28 -9.66 -11.07
CA TRP A 55 -3.22 -10.55 -11.75
C TRP A 55 -3.40 -10.20 -13.23
N VAL A 56 -3.46 -8.92 -13.58
CA VAL A 56 -3.54 -8.48 -14.98
C VAL A 56 -2.26 -8.87 -15.73
N VAL A 57 -1.09 -8.57 -15.17
CA VAL A 57 0.21 -8.89 -15.77
C VAL A 57 0.39 -10.40 -15.91
N GLY A 58 0.15 -11.16 -14.85
CA GLY A 58 0.24 -12.62 -14.84
C GLY A 58 -0.70 -13.26 -15.85
N SER A 59 -1.94 -12.77 -15.96
CA SER A 59 -2.91 -13.25 -16.95
C SER A 59 -2.47 -12.94 -18.38
N ALA A 60 -1.99 -11.72 -18.64
CA ALA A 60 -1.49 -11.33 -19.96
C ALA A 60 -0.29 -12.20 -20.39
N VAL A 61 0.65 -12.45 -19.47
CA VAL A 61 1.79 -13.34 -19.71
C VAL A 61 1.32 -14.78 -19.94
N GLY A 62 0.36 -15.26 -19.15
CA GLY A 62 -0.22 -16.60 -19.31
C GLY A 62 -0.91 -16.79 -20.66
N VAL A 63 -1.65 -15.80 -21.14
CA VAL A 63 -2.28 -15.81 -22.47
C VAL A 63 -1.21 -15.80 -23.56
N ALA A 64 -0.19 -14.96 -23.46
CA ALA A 64 0.91 -14.94 -24.42
C ALA A 64 1.66 -16.28 -24.47
N PHE A 65 1.91 -16.88 -23.31
CA PHE A 65 2.48 -18.22 -23.19
C PHE A 65 1.61 -19.28 -23.88
N ALA A 66 0.31 -19.31 -23.58
CA ALA A 66 -0.63 -20.25 -24.18
C ALA A 66 -0.68 -20.10 -25.71
N ALA A 67 -0.63 -18.87 -26.22
CA ALA A 67 -0.57 -18.60 -27.66
C ALA A 67 0.72 -19.15 -28.30
N VAL A 68 1.89 -18.91 -27.68
CA VAL A 68 3.18 -19.43 -28.18
C VAL A 68 3.18 -20.95 -28.20
N VAL A 69 2.78 -21.59 -27.09
CA VAL A 69 2.69 -23.05 -27.01
C VAL A 69 1.69 -23.60 -28.01
N GLY A 70 0.51 -22.98 -28.14
CA GLY A 70 -0.51 -23.36 -29.11
C GLY A 70 0.01 -23.33 -30.55
N VAL A 71 0.69 -22.26 -30.95
CA VAL A 71 1.30 -22.15 -32.29
C VAL A 71 2.36 -23.23 -32.51
N LEU A 72 3.22 -23.48 -31.53
CA LEU A 72 4.27 -24.50 -31.61
C LEU A 72 3.67 -25.91 -31.74
N LEU A 73 2.61 -26.21 -30.98
CA LEU A 73 1.90 -27.49 -31.08
C LEU A 73 1.21 -27.65 -32.44
N VAL A 74 0.48 -26.64 -32.90
CA VAL A 74 -0.24 -26.69 -34.19
C VAL A 74 0.73 -26.84 -35.36
N THR A 75 1.78 -26.03 -35.42
CA THR A 75 2.79 -26.09 -36.49
C THR A 75 3.58 -27.41 -36.46
N GLY A 76 3.92 -27.91 -35.27
CA GLY A 76 4.56 -29.22 -35.12
C GLY A 76 3.68 -30.39 -35.56
N VAL A 77 2.37 -30.32 -35.32
CA VAL A 77 1.39 -31.36 -35.74
C VAL A 77 1.11 -31.30 -37.25
N VAL A 78 0.96 -30.10 -37.83
CA VAL A 78 0.65 -29.91 -39.26
C VAL A 78 1.84 -30.24 -40.17
N ALA A 79 3.08 -30.08 -39.68
CA ALA A 79 4.30 -30.32 -40.47
C ALA A 79 4.69 -31.81 -40.65
N GLY A 80 4.01 -32.76 -40.00
CA GLY A 80 4.07 -34.20 -40.33
C GLY A 80 5.43 -34.92 -40.29
N GLY A 81 6.48 -34.36 -39.66
CA GLY A 81 7.83 -34.94 -39.70
C GLY A 81 8.22 -35.71 -38.43
N PRO A 82 8.78 -36.94 -38.53
CA PRO A 82 9.39 -37.61 -37.40
C PRO A 82 10.72 -36.94 -37.07
N ALA A 83 10.92 -36.59 -35.80
CA ALA A 83 12.20 -36.17 -35.22
C ALA A 83 12.77 -34.78 -35.59
N VAL A 84 12.67 -33.88 -34.61
CA VAL A 84 13.83 -33.22 -33.99
C VAL A 84 14.79 -32.45 -34.92
N ARG A 85 14.37 -31.25 -35.34
CA ARG A 85 15.27 -30.07 -35.29
C ARG A 85 14.82 -29.11 -34.19
N VAL A 86 14.43 -29.69 -33.06
CA VAL A 86 13.83 -29.03 -31.89
C VAL A 86 14.89 -28.72 -30.81
N SER A 87 16.14 -29.15 -30.95
CA SER A 87 17.00 -29.35 -29.78
C SER A 87 17.62 -28.10 -29.13
N ALA A 88 17.67 -26.93 -29.79
CA ALA A 88 18.27 -25.72 -29.20
C ALA A 88 17.26 -24.57 -29.00
N GLY A 89 16.57 -24.13 -30.06
CA GLY A 89 15.63 -23.00 -29.99
C GLY A 89 14.43 -23.27 -29.08
N PHE A 90 13.88 -24.49 -29.12
CA PHE A 90 12.76 -24.88 -28.26
C PHE A 90 13.20 -25.00 -26.80
N GLY A 91 14.42 -25.50 -26.54
CA GLY A 91 14.99 -25.56 -25.20
C GLY A 91 15.20 -24.18 -24.60
N VAL A 92 15.75 -23.24 -25.37
CA VAL A 92 15.98 -21.86 -24.93
C VAL A 92 14.66 -21.12 -24.68
N VAL A 93 13.70 -21.21 -25.60
CA VAL A 93 12.38 -20.58 -25.43
C VAL A 93 11.64 -21.19 -24.23
N SER A 94 11.62 -22.52 -24.10
CA SER A 94 10.97 -23.18 -22.96
C SER A 94 11.64 -22.80 -21.63
N LEU A 95 12.98 -22.75 -21.58
CA LEU A 95 13.70 -22.34 -20.39
C LEU A 95 13.41 -20.87 -20.03
N ALA A 96 13.42 -19.96 -21.01
CA ALA A 96 13.09 -18.56 -20.79
C ALA A 96 11.66 -18.39 -20.23
N LEU A 97 10.69 -19.14 -20.77
CA LEU A 97 9.31 -19.11 -20.30
C LEU A 97 9.18 -19.66 -18.87
N ILE A 98 9.90 -20.74 -18.54
CA ILE A 98 9.96 -21.28 -17.18
C ILE A 98 10.56 -20.25 -16.22
N VAL A 99 11.66 -19.60 -16.60
CA VAL A 99 12.29 -18.55 -15.79
C VAL A 99 11.31 -17.40 -15.52
N VAL A 100 10.61 -16.91 -16.55
CA VAL A 100 9.59 -15.87 -16.40
C VAL A 100 8.46 -16.32 -15.47
N ALA A 101 7.97 -17.56 -15.62
CA ALA A 101 6.92 -18.10 -14.77
C ALA A 101 7.36 -18.20 -13.30
N VAL A 102 8.59 -18.65 -13.04
CA VAL A 102 9.16 -18.72 -11.69
C VAL A 102 9.32 -17.34 -11.07
N LEU A 103 9.80 -16.36 -11.84
CA LEU A 103 9.93 -14.97 -11.37
C LEU A 103 8.57 -14.37 -11.02
N LEU A 104 7.56 -14.57 -11.88
CA LEU A 104 6.20 -14.12 -11.61
C LEU A 104 5.63 -14.81 -10.37
N ALA A 105 5.81 -16.12 -10.22
CA ALA A 105 5.36 -16.84 -9.03
C ALA A 105 5.99 -16.27 -7.74
N PHE A 106 7.30 -15.95 -7.77
CA PHE A 106 7.98 -15.35 -6.64
C PHE A 106 7.44 -13.95 -6.31
N VAL A 107 7.23 -13.10 -7.31
CA VAL A 107 6.60 -11.78 -7.12
C VAL A 107 5.18 -11.93 -6.56
N GLY A 108 4.40 -12.87 -7.08
CA GLY A 108 3.06 -13.18 -6.61
C GLY A 108 3.02 -13.61 -5.14
N ILE A 109 3.97 -14.44 -4.72
CA ILE A 109 4.11 -14.83 -3.31
C ILE A 109 4.38 -13.60 -2.44
N ILE A 110 5.32 -12.73 -2.83
CA ILE A 110 5.63 -11.51 -2.05
C ILE A 110 4.39 -10.61 -1.96
N VAL A 111 3.77 -10.30 -3.10
CA VAL A 111 2.57 -9.44 -3.15
C VAL A 111 1.45 -10.05 -2.29
N SER A 112 1.24 -11.36 -2.39
CA SER A 112 0.19 -12.05 -1.62
C SER A 112 0.45 -12.01 -0.13
N LEU A 113 1.70 -12.18 0.32
CA LEU A 113 2.06 -12.16 1.74
C LEU A 113 2.11 -10.76 2.35
N VAL A 114 2.46 -9.75 1.56
CA VAL A 114 2.52 -8.34 2.02
C VAL A 114 1.11 -7.73 2.11
N PHE A 115 0.19 -8.16 1.24
CA PHE A 115 -1.15 -7.59 1.13
C PHE A 115 -1.95 -7.49 2.45
N PRO A 116 -2.03 -8.52 3.33
CA PRO A 116 -2.78 -8.42 4.58
C PRO A 116 -2.25 -7.31 5.50
N VAL A 117 -0.93 -7.15 5.54
CA VAL A 117 -0.27 -6.09 6.31
C VAL A 117 -0.52 -4.73 5.68
N ALA A 118 -0.40 -4.64 4.35
CA ALA A 118 -0.63 -3.41 3.61
C ALA A 118 -2.06 -2.90 3.75
N VAL A 119 -3.07 -3.75 3.57
CA VAL A 119 -4.47 -3.34 3.69
C VAL A 119 -4.83 -2.97 5.13
N PHE A 120 -4.25 -3.65 6.13
CA PHE A 120 -4.42 -3.27 7.54
C PHE A 120 -3.87 -1.87 7.82
N ARG A 121 -2.61 -1.60 7.42
CA ARG A 121 -1.95 -0.32 7.67
C ARG A 121 -2.58 0.83 6.91
N ASP A 122 -3.00 0.57 5.68
CA ASP A 122 -3.72 1.58 4.90
C ASP A 122 -5.10 1.86 5.51
N ALA A 123 -5.83 0.83 5.93
CA ALA A 123 -7.14 1.00 6.57
C ALA A 123 -7.03 1.77 7.90
N GLU A 124 -5.97 1.55 8.68
CA GLU A 124 -5.68 2.31 9.91
C GLU A 124 -5.48 3.81 9.61
N ALA A 125 -4.69 4.11 8.57
CA ALA A 125 -4.46 5.48 8.13
C ALA A 125 -5.74 6.14 7.59
N VAL A 126 -6.56 5.39 6.83
CA VAL A 126 -7.84 5.87 6.31
C VAL A 126 -8.85 6.11 7.43
N ALA A 127 -8.95 5.20 8.39
CA ALA A 127 -9.85 5.32 9.53
C ALA A 127 -9.50 6.48 10.48
N ALA A 128 -8.23 6.89 10.52
CA ALA A 128 -7.79 8.03 11.31
C ALA A 128 -8.31 9.38 10.78
N VAL A 129 -8.67 9.45 9.49
CA VAL A 129 -9.23 10.65 8.87
C VAL A 129 -10.76 10.62 8.97
N ARG A 130 -11.37 11.73 9.39
CA ARG A 130 -12.83 11.84 9.45
C ARG A 130 -13.40 11.88 8.03
N GLY A 131 -14.25 10.91 7.71
CA GLY A 131 -14.96 10.84 6.44
C GLY A 131 -16.16 9.90 6.49
N ASP A 132 -16.84 9.80 5.35
CA ASP A 132 -18.08 9.01 5.20
C ASP A 132 -17.83 7.50 5.23
N TRP A 133 -16.60 7.07 4.95
CA TRP A 133 -16.17 5.68 5.02
C TRP A 133 -15.03 5.53 6.03
N GLN A 134 -15.26 4.70 7.05
CA GLN A 134 -14.30 4.39 8.11
C GLN A 134 -14.08 2.87 8.12
N PRO A 135 -13.07 2.36 7.40
CA PRO A 135 -12.79 0.93 7.37
C PRO A 135 -12.31 0.44 8.75
N ASP A 136 -12.76 -0.73 9.18
CA ASP A 136 -12.19 -1.40 10.36
C ASP A 136 -10.88 -2.12 9.96
N PRO A 137 -9.69 -1.66 10.43
CA PRO A 137 -8.41 -2.22 10.00
C PRO A 137 -8.29 -3.71 10.31
N ALA A 138 -8.81 -4.15 11.46
CA ALA A 138 -8.72 -5.54 11.90
C ALA A 138 -9.50 -6.47 10.94
N SER A 139 -10.73 -6.09 10.58
CA SER A 139 -11.53 -6.84 9.62
C SER A 139 -10.85 -6.92 8.24
N TYR A 140 -10.34 -5.81 7.71
CA TYR A 140 -9.65 -5.82 6.40
C TYR A 140 -8.36 -6.65 6.42
N GLY A 141 -7.56 -6.54 7.48
CA GLY A 141 -6.36 -7.36 7.65
C GLY A 141 -6.67 -8.85 7.74
N LEU A 142 -7.72 -9.24 8.49
CA LEU A 142 -8.15 -10.64 8.63
C LEU A 142 -8.70 -11.21 7.32
N VAL A 143 -9.59 -10.49 6.62
CA VAL A 143 -10.09 -10.94 5.31
C VAL A 143 -8.94 -11.00 4.30
N GLY A 144 -8.00 -10.05 4.36
CA GLY A 144 -6.79 -10.08 3.55
C GLY A 144 -5.93 -11.32 3.81
N LEU A 145 -5.79 -11.71 5.08
CA LEU A 145 -5.08 -12.92 5.48
C LEU A 145 -5.78 -14.19 4.96
N VAL A 146 -7.10 -14.26 5.02
CA VAL A 146 -7.89 -15.35 4.39
C VAL A 146 -7.65 -15.37 2.88
N GLY A 147 -7.53 -14.19 2.26
CA GLY A 147 -7.23 -14.03 0.83
C GLY A 147 -5.92 -14.68 0.38
N VAL A 148 -4.92 -14.84 1.26
CA VAL A 148 -3.66 -15.54 0.94
C VAL A 148 -3.93 -16.99 0.50
N VAL A 149 -4.91 -17.64 1.14
CA VAL A 149 -5.34 -19.01 0.81
C VAL A 149 -6.40 -18.98 -0.29
N VAL A 150 -7.34 -18.05 -0.21
CA VAL A 150 -8.43 -17.88 -1.18
C VAL A 150 -8.06 -16.78 -2.16
N GLN A 151 -7.14 -17.07 -3.08
CA GLN A 151 -6.54 -16.08 -3.99
C GLN A 151 -7.56 -15.18 -4.75
N PRO A 152 -8.70 -15.69 -5.28
CA PRO A 152 -9.69 -14.82 -5.91
C PRO A 152 -10.30 -13.78 -4.96
N LEU A 153 -10.44 -14.12 -3.68
CA LEU A 153 -10.93 -13.19 -2.65
C LEU A 153 -9.94 -12.04 -2.44
N GLN A 154 -8.64 -12.31 -2.52
CA GLN A 154 -7.60 -11.29 -2.37
C GLN A 154 -7.73 -10.19 -3.42
N VAL A 155 -7.96 -10.58 -4.68
CA VAL A 155 -8.17 -9.64 -5.79
C VAL A 155 -9.46 -8.85 -5.60
N ALA A 156 -10.56 -9.55 -5.28
CA ALA A 156 -11.85 -8.91 -5.07
C ALA A 156 -11.79 -7.88 -3.94
N LEU A 157 -11.16 -8.23 -2.81
CA LEU A 157 -10.98 -7.32 -1.68
C LEU A 157 -10.12 -6.11 -2.06
N ALA A 158 -8.99 -6.32 -2.76
CA ALA A 158 -8.11 -5.25 -3.19
C ALA A 158 -8.84 -4.23 -4.10
N VAL A 159 -9.56 -4.71 -5.10
CA VAL A 159 -10.33 -3.86 -6.02
C VAL A 159 -11.44 -3.11 -5.29
N TYR A 160 -12.20 -3.80 -4.45
CA TYR A 160 -13.27 -3.19 -3.66
C TYR A 160 -12.73 -2.11 -2.72
N TYR A 161 -11.63 -2.39 -2.02
CA TYR A 161 -11.00 -1.45 -1.09
C TYR A 161 -10.51 -0.18 -1.82
N LEU A 162 -9.78 -0.33 -2.94
CA LEU A 162 -9.29 0.80 -3.73
C LEU A 162 -10.42 1.63 -4.32
N TYR A 163 -11.51 0.98 -4.75
CA TYR A 163 -12.71 1.68 -5.20
C TYR A 163 -13.31 2.55 -4.09
N LYS A 164 -13.51 1.98 -2.88
CA LYS A 164 -14.03 2.73 -1.73
C LYS A 164 -13.10 3.85 -1.28
N ARG A 165 -11.78 3.61 -1.29
CA ARG A 165 -10.76 4.61 -0.95
C ARG A 165 -10.75 5.77 -1.93
N HIS A 166 -10.84 5.48 -3.24
CA HIS A 166 -10.99 6.50 -4.26
C HIS A 166 -12.28 7.30 -4.08
N GLU A 167 -13.41 6.64 -3.82
CA GLU A 167 -14.70 7.31 -3.61
C GLU A 167 -14.67 8.26 -2.40
N SER A 168 -14.01 7.87 -1.31
CA SER A 168 -14.00 8.65 -0.07
C SER A 168 -12.94 9.75 -0.03
N ILE A 169 -11.75 9.55 -0.61
CA ILE A 169 -10.59 10.44 -0.45
C ILE A 169 -10.05 10.95 -1.80
N GLY A 170 -10.65 10.53 -2.93
CA GLY A 170 -10.31 11.01 -4.27
C GLY A 170 -9.05 10.39 -4.89
N ARG A 171 -8.28 9.60 -4.12
CA ARG A 171 -7.15 8.80 -4.61
C ARG A 171 -7.42 7.31 -4.34
N PRO A 172 -7.16 6.41 -5.30
CA PRO A 172 -7.19 4.97 -5.06
C PRO A 172 -6.15 4.60 -4.01
#